data_AF-A0A6P1NSQ9-F1
#
_entry.id   AF-A0A6P1NSQ9-F1
#
_cell.length_a   1.000
_cell.length_b   1.000
_cell.length_c   1.000
_cell.angle_alpha   90.00
_cell.angle_beta   90.00
_cell.angle_gamma   90.00
#
_symmetry.space_group_name_H-M   'P 1'
#
loop_
_entity.id
_entity.type
_entity.pdbx_description
1 polymer ?
#
loop_
_entity_poly.entity_id
_entity_poly.type
_entity_poly.pdbx_seq_one_letter_code
_entity_poly.pdbx_strand_id
1 'polypeptide(L)'
;MIKRLEVHANGLTPDAPHAQHIHYGQQALNECPTLALDTNHDGRLTTVEGIPAYGPVVVSLTTTGDTTPASLLAVDRFPVAKDGSYDYKRKNIKFTDVAGIGDPDNGGIGTAKDIAQAIRDGEGVVVIHGLDYNDNGKYDLGTIGASELDPKFPAEATDPAACGVLERH
;
A
#
# COMPACT_ATOMS: atom_id res chain seq x y z
N MET A 1 12.41 9.53 -9.63
CA MET A 1 12.46 8.08 -9.93
C MET A 1 13.24 7.36 -8.86
N ILE A 2 12.83 6.16 -8.50
CA ILE A 2 13.59 5.25 -7.63
C ILE A 2 14.43 4.33 -8.54
N LYS A 3 15.74 4.31 -8.34
CA LYS A 3 16.65 3.50 -9.18
C LYS A 3 16.47 2.01 -8.92
N ARG A 4 16.33 1.63 -7.65
CA ARG A 4 16.13 0.27 -7.18
C ARG A 4 15.36 0.34 -5.85
N LEU A 5 14.40 -0.55 -5.68
CA LEU A 5 13.70 -0.78 -4.42
C LEU A 5 13.69 -2.28 -4.16
N GLU A 6 13.94 -2.66 -2.91
CA GLU A 6 13.91 -4.03 -2.45
C GLU A 6 13.04 -4.10 -1.20
N VAL A 7 12.22 -5.15 -1.10
CA VAL A 7 11.42 -5.44 0.09
C VAL A 7 11.71 -6.88 0.48
N HIS A 8 12.04 -7.08 1.74
CA HIS A 8 12.24 -8.39 2.34
C HIS A 8 11.14 -8.55 3.38
N ALA A 9 10.14 -9.38 3.09
CA ALA A 9 8.99 -9.58 3.96
C ALA A 9 8.92 -11.03 4.44
N ASN A 10 8.52 -11.20 5.69
CA ASN A 10 8.33 -12.48 6.36
C ASN A 10 7.13 -12.39 7.32
N GLY A 11 6.59 -13.54 7.72
CA GLY A 11 5.43 -13.60 8.61
C GLY A 11 4.11 -13.21 7.93
N LEU A 12 4.08 -13.24 6.59
CA LEU A 12 2.89 -12.95 5.80
C LEU A 12 2.04 -14.22 5.59
N THR A 13 0.79 -14.05 5.16
CA THR A 13 -0.05 -15.18 4.73
C THR A 13 0.66 -16.00 3.64
N PRO A 14 0.89 -17.31 3.86
CA PRO A 14 1.65 -18.12 2.92
C PRO A 14 0.91 -18.35 1.61
N ASP A 15 1.68 -18.41 0.52
CA ASP A 15 1.26 -18.72 -0.85
C ASP A 15 0.15 -17.80 -1.42
N ALA A 16 -0.07 -16.65 -0.76
CA ALA A 16 -1.00 -15.62 -1.18
C ALA A 16 -0.26 -14.41 -1.81
N PRO A 17 -0.90 -13.68 -2.75
CA PRO A 17 -0.37 -12.41 -3.23
C PRO A 17 -0.42 -11.34 -2.14
N HIS A 18 0.49 -10.38 -2.16
CA HIS A 18 0.49 -9.25 -1.22
C HIS A 18 0.57 -7.94 -1.99
N ALA A 19 -0.57 -7.25 -2.12
CA ALA A 19 -0.55 -5.91 -2.70
C ALA A 19 0.38 -5.03 -1.86
N GLN A 20 1.25 -4.28 -2.52
CA GLN A 20 2.22 -3.44 -1.82
C GLN A 20 2.46 -2.16 -2.59
N HIS A 21 2.53 -1.05 -1.86
CA HIS A 21 2.52 0.27 -2.46
C HIS A 21 3.41 1.22 -1.68
N ILE A 22 3.87 2.27 -2.36
CA ILE A 22 4.32 3.48 -1.69
C ILE A 22 3.15 4.44 -1.66
N HIS A 23 2.86 4.94 -0.48
CA HIS A 23 1.84 5.93 -0.19
C HIS A 23 2.47 7.28 0.13
N TYR A 24 1.77 8.33 -0.27
CA TYR A 24 2.09 9.72 0.05
C TYR A 24 0.88 10.60 -0.24
N GLY A 25 0.72 11.66 0.57
CA GLY A 25 -0.13 12.79 0.23
C GLY A 25 0.19 13.98 1.13
N GLN A 26 -0.04 15.20 0.65
CA GLN A 26 0.29 16.44 1.38
C GLN A 26 -0.39 16.54 2.76
N GLN A 27 -1.52 15.86 2.93
CA GLN A 27 -2.32 15.84 4.16
C GLN A 27 -2.04 14.61 5.04
N ALA A 28 -1.21 13.66 4.58
CA ALA A 28 -0.89 12.47 5.34
C ALA A 28 0.04 12.81 6.50
N LEU A 29 -0.08 12.07 7.59
CA LEU A 29 0.81 12.19 8.76
C LEU A 29 2.21 11.61 8.49
N ASN A 30 2.35 10.84 7.40
CA ASN A 30 3.57 10.15 6.98
C ASN A 30 4.06 9.14 8.02
N GLU A 31 3.12 8.39 8.60
CA GLU A 31 3.37 7.40 9.65
C GLU A 31 2.63 6.09 9.37
N CYS A 32 2.97 5.07 10.16
CA CYS A 32 2.20 3.84 10.16
C CYS A 32 0.92 3.99 10.98
N PRO A 33 -0.20 3.46 10.49
CA PRO A 33 -1.47 3.65 11.16
C PRO A 33 -1.50 2.83 12.45
N THR A 34 -2.36 3.25 13.37
CA THR A 34 -2.61 2.54 14.62
C THR A 34 -4.10 2.29 14.78
N LEU A 35 -4.49 1.41 15.70
CA LEU A 35 -5.90 1.18 16.04
C LEU A 35 -6.64 2.43 16.54
N ALA A 36 -5.97 3.57 16.75
CA ALA A 36 -6.66 4.84 16.97
C ALA A 36 -7.45 5.32 15.72
N LEU A 37 -7.12 4.80 14.54
CA LEU A 37 -7.83 5.06 13.29
C LEU A 37 -8.93 4.06 12.98
N ASP A 38 -9.10 3.01 13.81
CA ASP A 38 -10.26 2.12 13.74
C ASP A 38 -11.50 2.90 14.21
N THR A 39 -12.26 3.39 13.23
CA THR A 39 -13.38 4.31 13.45
C THR A 39 -14.66 3.59 13.85
N ASN A 40 -14.79 2.31 13.48
CA ASN A 40 -15.96 1.50 13.78
C ASN A 40 -15.78 0.65 15.06
N HIS A 41 -14.55 0.61 15.60
CA HIS A 41 -14.13 -0.09 16.80
C HIS A 41 -14.30 -1.61 16.73
N ASP A 42 -14.11 -2.21 15.54
CA ASP A 42 -14.17 -3.65 15.33
C ASP A 42 -12.83 -4.38 15.59
N GLY A 43 -11.78 -3.63 15.92
CA GLY A 43 -10.44 -4.15 16.21
C GLY A 43 -9.63 -4.46 14.95
N ARG A 44 -10.13 -4.07 13.78
CA ARG A 44 -9.48 -4.21 12.48
C ARG A 44 -9.18 -2.82 11.94
N LEU A 45 -8.16 -2.75 11.07
CA LEU A 45 -7.85 -1.54 10.35
C LEU A 45 -8.07 -1.74 8.85
N THR A 46 -9.00 -1.00 8.28
CA THR A 46 -9.21 -1.01 6.83
C THR A 46 -8.18 -0.13 6.10
N THR A 47 -8.05 -0.30 4.79
CA THR A 47 -7.19 0.60 3.99
C THR A 47 -7.71 2.03 4.02
N VAL A 48 -9.03 2.23 3.96
CA VAL A 48 -9.62 3.58 4.03
C VAL A 48 -9.34 4.25 5.37
N GLU A 49 -9.44 3.52 6.49
CA GLU A 49 -9.12 4.05 7.81
C GLU A 49 -7.64 4.41 7.96
N GLY A 50 -6.75 3.70 7.28
CA GLY A 50 -5.32 4.01 7.29
C GLY A 50 -4.90 5.23 6.45
N ILE A 51 -5.75 5.72 5.54
CA ILE A 51 -5.41 6.82 4.61
C ILE A 51 -4.89 8.09 5.33
N PRO A 52 -5.48 8.56 6.44
CA PRO A 52 -4.95 9.73 7.16
C PRO A 52 -3.49 9.57 7.61
N ALA A 53 -3.03 8.35 7.88
CA ALA A 53 -1.66 8.09 8.33
C ALA A 53 -0.67 8.10 7.16
N TYR A 54 -0.89 7.26 6.14
CA TYR A 54 0.09 7.02 5.07
C TYR A 54 -0.23 7.71 3.74
N GLY A 55 -1.46 8.19 3.55
CA GLY A 55 -1.91 8.88 2.34
C GLY A 55 -2.33 7.95 1.18
N PRO A 56 -2.70 8.51 0.01
CA PRO A 56 -3.08 7.70 -1.14
C PRO A 56 -1.88 6.98 -1.80
N VAL A 57 -2.18 5.97 -2.62
CA VAL A 57 -1.15 5.23 -3.39
C VAL A 57 -0.52 6.15 -4.43
N VAL A 58 0.82 6.23 -4.42
CA VAL A 58 1.61 6.93 -5.45
C VAL A 58 2.44 5.99 -6.32
N VAL A 59 2.72 4.77 -5.83
CA VAL A 59 3.41 3.72 -6.60
C VAL A 59 2.82 2.36 -6.23
N SER A 60 2.49 1.55 -7.24
CA SER A 60 2.17 0.13 -7.04
C SER A 60 3.43 -0.71 -7.28
N LEU A 61 3.86 -1.47 -6.27
CA LEU A 61 5.08 -2.28 -6.33
C LEU A 61 4.78 -3.67 -6.93
N THR A 62 4.24 -3.66 -8.14
CA THR A 62 3.98 -4.86 -8.94
C THR A 62 5.28 -5.56 -9.36
N THR A 63 5.20 -6.86 -9.61
CA THR A 63 6.27 -7.69 -10.19
C THR A 63 6.31 -7.54 -11.72
N THR A 64 5.17 -7.25 -12.36
CA THR A 64 5.03 -7.11 -13.81
C THR A 64 4.15 -5.92 -14.21
N GLY A 65 4.33 -5.40 -15.42
CA GLY A 65 3.61 -4.22 -15.92
C GLY A 65 4.08 -2.91 -15.28
N ASP A 66 3.21 -1.91 -15.26
CA ASP A 66 3.49 -0.58 -14.72
C ASP A 66 3.47 -0.56 -13.18
N THR A 67 4.02 0.51 -12.62
CA THR A 67 4.06 0.76 -11.17
C THR A 67 3.23 1.98 -10.77
N THR A 68 2.25 2.37 -11.60
CA THR A 68 1.45 3.57 -11.35
C THR A 68 0.34 3.27 -10.34
N PRO A 69 -0.34 4.30 -9.79
CA PRO A 69 -1.50 4.09 -8.93
C PRO A 69 -2.64 3.33 -9.61
N ALA A 70 -2.73 3.33 -10.95
CA ALA A 70 -3.75 2.55 -11.66
C ALA A 70 -3.65 1.03 -11.43
N SER A 71 -2.50 0.55 -10.96
CA SER A 71 -2.25 -0.85 -10.64
C SER A 71 -2.59 -1.23 -9.20
N LEU A 72 -3.27 -0.36 -8.42
CA LEU A 72 -3.43 -0.55 -6.97
C LEU A 72 -4.14 -1.87 -6.60
N LEU A 73 -5.13 -2.30 -7.39
CA LEU A 73 -5.88 -3.56 -7.22
C LEU A 73 -5.50 -4.64 -8.24
N ALA A 74 -4.33 -4.53 -8.88
CA ALA A 74 -3.86 -5.58 -9.78
C ALA A 74 -3.24 -6.75 -8.98
N VAL A 75 -4.08 -7.39 -8.15
CA VAL A 75 -3.71 -8.40 -7.14
C VAL A 75 -2.82 -9.50 -7.73
N ASP A 76 -3.11 -9.94 -8.95
CA ASP A 76 -2.38 -10.97 -9.70
C ASP A 76 -0.95 -10.56 -10.11
N ARG A 77 -0.62 -9.27 -10.07
CA ARG A 77 0.70 -8.73 -10.43
C ARG A 77 1.58 -8.42 -9.22
N PHE A 78 1.15 -8.70 -8.00
CA PHE A 78 1.95 -8.45 -6.80
C PHE A 78 2.80 -9.66 -6.38
N PRO A 79 3.79 -9.49 -5.47
CA PRO A 79 4.58 -10.61 -4.95
C PRO A 79 3.70 -11.64 -4.26
N VAL A 80 4.06 -12.91 -4.38
CA VAL A 80 3.44 -14.02 -3.65
C VAL A 80 4.40 -14.46 -2.54
N ALA A 81 3.92 -14.51 -1.31
CA ALA A 81 4.71 -14.89 -0.14
C ALA A 81 4.86 -16.41 -0.06
N LYS A 82 5.86 -16.98 -0.71
CA LYS A 82 6.14 -18.41 -0.60
C LYS A 82 6.53 -18.76 0.83
N ASP A 83 5.82 -19.71 1.44
CA ASP A 83 6.02 -20.10 2.85
C ASP A 83 6.00 -18.88 3.80
N GLY A 84 5.18 -17.87 3.49
CA GLY A 84 5.00 -16.65 4.27
C GLY A 84 6.11 -15.61 4.11
N SER A 85 6.98 -15.75 3.10
CA SER A 85 8.07 -14.81 2.82
C SER A 85 8.25 -14.50 1.34
N TYR A 86 8.76 -13.31 1.02
CA TYR A 86 9.23 -13.00 -0.34
C TYR A 86 10.38 -12.00 -0.33
N ASP A 87 11.17 -12.05 -1.40
CA ASP A 87 12.15 -11.04 -1.78
C ASP A 87 11.66 -10.31 -3.03
N TYR A 88 11.22 -9.06 -2.86
CA TYR A 88 10.81 -8.22 -3.98
C TYR A 88 11.96 -7.34 -4.42
N LYS A 89 12.08 -7.16 -5.73
CA LYS A 89 13.03 -6.23 -6.34
C LYS A 89 12.46 -5.60 -7.58
N ARG A 90 12.50 -4.27 -7.63
CA ARG A 90 12.13 -3.50 -8.82
C ARG A 90 13.13 -2.40 -9.07
N LYS A 91 13.32 -2.07 -10.34
CA LYS A 91 14.24 -1.02 -10.79
C LYS A 91 13.48 -0.01 -11.62
N ASN A 92 14.04 1.20 -11.71
CA ASN A 92 13.55 2.27 -12.59
C ASN A 92 12.08 2.64 -12.36
N ILE A 93 11.64 2.67 -11.09
CA ILE A 93 10.29 3.08 -10.73
C ILE A 93 10.16 4.58 -10.98
N LYS A 94 9.20 4.95 -11.81
CA LYS A 94 8.88 6.35 -12.10
C LYS A 94 7.68 6.76 -11.26
N PHE A 95 7.71 8.01 -10.80
CA PHE A 95 6.53 8.66 -10.24
C PHE A 95 5.72 9.25 -11.38
N THR A 96 4.41 9.28 -11.20
CA THR A 96 3.44 9.95 -12.08
C THR A 96 2.73 11.03 -11.29
N ASP A 97 2.10 11.97 -11.99
CA ASP A 97 1.21 12.92 -11.31
C ASP A 97 0.02 12.16 -10.73
N VAL A 98 -0.42 12.56 -9.54
CA VAL A 98 -1.55 11.95 -8.83
C VAL A 98 -2.50 13.06 -8.40
N ALA A 99 -3.75 12.97 -8.83
CA ALA A 99 -4.78 13.94 -8.47
C ALA A 99 -5.25 13.73 -7.02
N GLY A 100 -5.61 14.82 -6.35
CA GLY A 100 -6.19 14.80 -5.00
C GLY A 100 -5.20 14.61 -3.86
N ILE A 101 -3.89 14.61 -4.13
CA ILE A 101 -2.85 14.43 -3.09
C ILE A 101 -1.94 15.64 -2.90
N GLY A 102 -2.01 16.60 -3.83
CA GLY A 102 -1.25 17.85 -3.75
C GLY A 102 -1.98 18.90 -2.94
N ASP A 103 -1.37 20.09 -2.85
CA ASP A 103 -1.97 21.24 -2.19
C ASP A 103 -3.34 21.59 -2.83
N PRO A 104 -4.45 21.52 -2.07
CA PRO A 104 -5.78 21.86 -2.57
C PRO A 104 -5.88 23.28 -3.14
N ASP A 105 -5.12 24.23 -2.58
CA ASP A 105 -5.11 25.62 -3.02
C ASP A 105 -4.34 25.81 -4.33
N ASN A 106 -3.53 24.83 -4.73
CA ASN A 106 -2.72 24.82 -5.94
C ASN A 106 -3.14 23.70 -6.92
N GLY A 107 -4.45 23.43 -7.00
CA GLY A 107 -5.04 22.51 -7.98
C GLY A 107 -5.05 21.04 -7.55
N GLY A 108 -4.58 20.72 -6.33
CA GLY A 108 -4.70 19.40 -5.71
C GLY A 108 -3.91 18.28 -6.38
N ILE A 109 -3.05 18.58 -7.36
CA ILE A 109 -2.24 17.58 -8.05
C ILE A 109 -0.89 17.44 -7.34
N GLY A 110 -0.57 16.24 -6.87
CA GLY A 110 0.79 15.89 -6.49
C GLY A 110 1.58 15.57 -7.76
N THR A 111 2.50 16.45 -8.15
CA THR A 111 3.30 16.20 -9.35
C THR A 111 4.31 15.08 -9.11
N ALA A 112 4.71 14.38 -10.16
CA ALA A 112 5.75 13.35 -10.10
C ALA A 112 7.07 13.86 -9.48
N LYS A 113 7.36 15.15 -9.63
CA LYS A 113 8.55 15.79 -9.05
C LYS A 113 8.38 15.97 -7.54
N ASP A 114 7.23 16.44 -7.09
CA ASP A 114 6.96 16.73 -5.68
C ASP A 114 6.85 15.44 -4.88
N ILE A 115 6.13 14.44 -5.39
CA ILE A 115 6.07 13.09 -4.80
C ILE A 115 7.48 12.51 -4.66
N ALA A 116 8.32 12.65 -5.69
CA ALA A 116 9.69 12.16 -5.63
C ALA A 116 10.54 12.90 -4.59
N GLN A 117 10.23 14.17 -4.33
CA GLN A 117 10.94 14.98 -3.35
C GLN A 117 10.51 14.59 -1.94
N ALA A 118 9.20 14.56 -1.67
CA ALA A 118 8.63 14.14 -0.40
C ALA A 118 9.13 12.76 0.05
N ILE A 119 9.17 11.77 -0.85
CA ILE A 119 9.72 10.45 -0.52
C ILE A 119 11.21 10.51 -0.15
N ARG A 120 12.00 11.41 -0.75
CA ARG A 120 13.41 11.59 -0.34
C ARG A 120 13.56 12.29 0.99
N ASP A 121 12.58 13.09 1.36
CA ASP A 121 12.53 13.84 2.62
C ASP A 121 11.96 12.99 3.77
N GLY A 122 11.60 11.74 3.48
CA GLY A 122 11.17 10.75 4.48
C GLY A 122 9.66 10.68 4.67
N GLU A 123 8.89 11.24 3.74
CA GLU A 123 7.43 11.34 3.86
C GLU A 123 6.69 10.17 3.18
N GLY A 124 7.41 9.28 2.50
CA GLY A 124 6.81 8.11 1.87
C GLY A 124 6.58 6.99 2.87
N VAL A 125 5.45 6.29 2.77
CA VAL A 125 5.16 5.12 3.59
C VAL A 125 4.96 3.90 2.69
N VAL A 126 5.61 2.79 2.99
CA VAL A 126 5.35 1.51 2.35
C VAL A 126 4.30 0.76 3.15
N VAL A 127 3.26 0.30 2.47
CA VAL A 127 2.23 -0.59 3.05
C VAL A 127 2.23 -1.89 2.26
N ILE A 128 2.22 -3.01 2.97
CA ILE A 128 1.99 -4.36 2.45
C ILE A 128 0.62 -4.79 2.95
N HIS A 129 -0.24 -5.24 2.05
CA HIS A 129 -1.59 -5.68 2.31
C HIS A 129 -1.68 -7.21 2.23
N GLY A 130 -2.75 -7.76 2.81
CA GLY A 130 -3.00 -9.20 2.78
C GLY A 130 -2.95 -9.83 4.17
N LEU A 131 -4.12 -10.08 4.74
CA LEU A 131 -4.32 -10.70 6.04
C LEU A 131 -5.34 -11.82 5.91
N ASP A 132 -4.95 -13.05 6.24
CA ASP A 132 -5.88 -14.18 6.34
C ASP A 132 -6.46 -14.21 7.76
N TYR A 133 -7.56 -13.49 7.97
CA TYR A 133 -8.16 -13.34 9.30
C TYR A 133 -8.71 -14.65 9.88
N ASN A 134 -8.98 -15.64 9.02
CA ASN A 134 -9.64 -16.87 9.41
C ASN A 134 -8.75 -18.13 9.27
N ASP A 135 -7.45 -17.93 8.99
CA ASP A 135 -6.40 -18.95 8.90
C ASP A 135 -6.71 -20.10 7.93
N ASN A 136 -7.42 -19.83 6.82
CA ASN A 136 -7.80 -20.87 5.86
C ASN A 136 -6.88 -20.99 4.63
N GLY A 137 -5.83 -20.17 4.57
CA GLY A 137 -4.80 -20.18 3.54
C GLY A 137 -5.16 -19.49 2.23
N LYS A 138 -6.22 -18.66 2.20
CA LYS A 138 -6.61 -17.87 1.03
C LYS A 138 -7.30 -16.58 1.47
N TYR A 139 -7.35 -15.60 0.58
CA TYR A 139 -8.21 -14.44 0.79
C TYR A 139 -9.60 -14.71 0.22
N ASP A 140 -10.60 -14.60 1.08
CA ASP A 140 -11.99 -14.77 0.70
C ASP A 140 -12.92 -13.84 1.47
N LEU A 141 -14.19 -13.82 1.06
CA LEU A 141 -15.17 -12.94 1.67
C LEU A 141 -15.44 -13.30 3.14
N GLY A 142 -15.15 -14.53 3.55
CA GLY A 142 -15.07 -15.00 4.92
C GLY A 142 -16.06 -14.39 5.89
N THR A 143 -15.56 -14.09 7.08
CA THR A 143 -16.29 -13.38 8.14
C THR A 143 -16.15 -11.87 8.01
N ILE A 144 -15.10 -11.38 7.35
CA ILE A 144 -14.72 -9.95 7.30
C ILE A 144 -15.35 -9.22 6.10
N GLY A 145 -15.76 -9.95 5.07
CA GLY A 145 -16.54 -9.45 3.96
C GLY A 145 -15.72 -8.91 2.80
N ALA A 146 -16.38 -8.08 2.00
CA ALA A 146 -15.78 -7.46 0.83
C ALA A 146 -14.95 -6.23 1.21
N SER A 147 -13.97 -5.91 0.37
CA SER A 147 -13.15 -4.70 0.50
C SER A 147 -13.98 -3.44 0.32
N GLU A 148 -13.66 -2.42 1.10
CA GLU A 148 -14.19 -1.07 0.98
C GLU A 148 -13.68 -0.33 -0.25
N LEU A 149 -12.59 -0.82 -0.87
CA LEU A 149 -12.00 -0.23 -2.08
C LEU A 149 -12.74 -0.68 -3.34
N ASP A 150 -13.03 -1.97 -3.45
CA ASP A 150 -13.83 -2.57 -4.52
C ASP A 150 -14.45 -3.87 -4.01
N PRO A 151 -15.80 -4.01 -4.02
CA PRO A 151 -16.48 -5.17 -3.46
C PRO A 151 -16.22 -6.49 -4.20
N LYS A 152 -15.50 -6.46 -5.34
CA LYS A 152 -15.03 -7.68 -6.03
C LYS A 152 -13.87 -8.37 -5.31
N PHE A 153 -13.16 -7.65 -4.45
CA PHE A 153 -12.05 -8.20 -3.67
C PHE A 153 -12.50 -8.46 -2.23
N PRO A 154 -11.99 -9.51 -1.58
CA PRO A 154 -12.17 -9.68 -0.15
C PRO A 154 -11.37 -8.62 0.62
N ALA A 155 -11.89 -8.23 1.78
CA ALA A 155 -11.18 -7.37 2.74
C ALA A 155 -9.78 -7.91 3.07
N GLU A 156 -9.69 -9.24 3.21
CA GLU A 156 -8.44 -9.96 3.44
C GLU A 156 -7.34 -9.64 2.42
N ALA A 157 -7.69 -9.36 1.16
CA ALA A 157 -6.72 -9.03 0.12
C ALA A 157 -6.26 -7.56 0.16
N THR A 158 -6.99 -6.69 0.85
CA THR A 158 -6.79 -5.25 0.80
C THR A 158 -6.44 -4.64 2.14
N ASP A 159 -6.64 -5.30 3.27
CA ASP A 159 -6.29 -4.71 4.56
C ASP A 159 -4.77 -4.65 4.77
N PRO A 160 -4.25 -3.61 5.44
CA PRO A 160 -2.82 -3.48 5.74
C PRO A 160 -2.32 -4.59 6.67
N ALA A 161 -1.30 -5.33 6.23
CA ALA A 161 -0.61 -6.36 6.99
C ALA A 161 0.71 -5.86 7.62
N ALA A 162 1.42 -4.97 6.92
CA ALA A 162 2.66 -4.38 7.42
C ALA A 162 2.83 -2.95 6.89
N CYS A 163 3.57 -2.14 7.63
CA CYS A 163 3.85 -0.76 7.27
C CYS A 163 5.28 -0.37 7.67
N GLY A 164 5.91 0.50 6.88
CA GLY A 164 7.18 1.14 7.23
C GLY A 164 7.35 2.52 6.57
N VAL A 165 7.81 3.50 7.33
CA VAL A 165 8.18 4.82 6.81
C VAL A 165 9.50 4.72 6.07
N LEU A 166 9.57 5.34 4.88
CA LEU A 166 10.78 5.37 4.07
C LEU A 166 11.75 6.40 4.65
N GLU A 167 12.96 5.95 4.96
CA GLU A 167 14.03 6.82 5.42
C GLU A 167 15.05 7.11 4.30
N ARG A 168 15.74 8.24 4.44
CA ARG A 168 16.85 8.59 3.57
C ARG A 168 18.12 7.85 4.02
N HIS A 169 18.69 7.04 3.12
CA HIS A 169 20.01 6.41 3.29
C HIS A 169 21.00 6.87 2.22
#